data_AF-A0A3A8TVL4-F1
#
_entry.id   AF-A0A3A8TVL4-F1
#
_cell.length_a   1.000
_cell.length_b   1.000
_cell.length_c   1.000
_cell.angle_alpha   90.00
_cell.angle_beta   90.00
_cell.angle_gamma   90.00
#
_symmetry.space_group_name_H-M   'P 1'
#
loop_
_entity.id
_entity.type
_entity.pdbx_description
1 polymer ?
#
loop_
_entity_poly.entity_id
_entity_poly.type
_entity_poly.pdbx_seq_one_letter_code
_entity_poly.pdbx_strand_id
1 'polypeptide(L)'
;MARRARRTPLKKRQEELLEVQASIRQYEECLDTLREKENELQEQILMEKFKEVNGLLEEQNMSLDDLKELLATEGGNTQIA
;
A
#
# COMPACT_ATOMS: atom_id res chain seq x y z
N MET A 1 39.43 33.93 -28.98
CA MET A 1 38.49 33.48 -27.92
C MET A 1 37.23 32.93 -28.60
N ALA A 2 37.09 31.60 -28.69
CA ALA A 2 35.91 30.98 -29.29
C ALA A 2 34.67 31.38 -28.48
N ARG A 3 33.79 32.20 -29.06
CA ARG A 3 32.53 32.58 -28.45
C ARG A 3 31.69 31.31 -28.38
N ARG A 4 31.42 30.81 -27.17
CA ARG A 4 30.51 29.68 -26.96
C ARG A 4 29.21 30.00 -27.69
N ALA A 5 28.85 29.18 -28.68
CA ALA A 5 27.58 29.33 -29.39
C ALA A 5 26.46 29.32 -28.35
N ARG A 6 25.67 30.41 -28.27
CA ARG A 6 24.52 30.47 -27.38
C ARG A 6 23.60 29.30 -27.71
N ARG A 7 23.25 28.47 -26.71
CA ARG A 7 22.25 27.41 -26.88
C ARG A 7 20.98 28.03 -27.47
N THR A 8 20.45 27.41 -28.53
CA THR A 8 19.20 27.85 -29.16
C THR A 8 18.05 27.69 -28.16
N PRO A 9 16.97 28.50 -28.27
CA PRO A 9 15.79 28.34 -27.43
C PRO A 9 15.24 26.91 -27.47
N LEU A 10 15.27 26.25 -28.63
CA LEU A 10 14.88 24.85 -28.79
C LEU A 10 15.72 23.91 -27.92
N LYS A 11 17.05 24.07 -27.91
CA LYS A 11 17.93 23.22 -27.10
C LYS A 11 17.67 23.39 -25.60
N LYS A 12 17.39 24.61 -25.14
CA LYS A 12 17.01 24.86 -23.74
C LYS A 12 15.71 24.14 -23.37
N ARG A 13 14.68 24.25 -24.22
CA ARG A 13 13.39 23.57 -24.01
C ARG A 13 13.54 22.04 -24.00
N GLN A 14 14.42 21.49 -24.84
CA GLN A 14 14.72 20.06 -24.85
C GLN A 14 15.44 19.61 -23.57
N GLU A 15 16.38 20.41 -23.07
CA GLU A 15 17.06 20.14 -21.79
C GLU A 15 16.06 20.19 -20.62
N GLU A 16 15.22 21.22 -20.55
CA GLU A 16 14.13 21.32 -19.55
C GLU A 16 13.17 20.12 -19.62
N LEU A 17 12.81 19.68 -20.83
CA LEU A 17 11.94 18.51 -21.01
C LEU A 17 12.59 17.24 -20.47
N LEU A 18 13.89 17.02 -20.73
CA LEU A 18 14.62 15.86 -20.24
C LEU A 18 14.73 15.85 -18.71
N GLU A 19 14.95 17.02 -18.11
CA GLU A 19 14.98 17.18 -16.65
C GLU A 19 13.61 16.83 -16.05
N VAL A 20 12.52 17.37 -16.62
CA VAL A 20 11.16 17.05 -16.15
C VAL A 20 10.86 15.56 -16.30
N GLN A 21 11.22 14.94 -17.42
CA GLN A 21 11.03 13.50 -17.63
C GLN A 21 11.85 12.64 -16.65
N ALA A 22 13.06 13.08 -16.28
CA ALA A 22 13.87 12.39 -15.29
C ALA A 22 13.22 12.49 -13.89
N SER A 23 12.71 13.66 -13.52
CA SER A 23 11.99 13.85 -12.26
C SER A 23 10.71 13.01 -12.21
N ILE A 24 9.95 12.93 -13.31
CA ILE A 24 8.75 12.06 -13.40
C ILE A 24 9.12 10.62 -13.08
N ARG A 25 10.15 10.07 -13.73
CA ARG A 25 10.58 8.68 -13.48
C ARG A 25 11.00 8.45 -12.03
N GLN A 26 11.74 9.39 -11.44
CA GLN A 26 12.12 9.28 -10.02
C GLN A 26 10.89 9.28 -9.10
N TYR A 27 9.89 10.12 -9.37
CA TYR A 27 8.66 10.12 -8.59
C TYR A 27 7.82 8.86 -8.79
N GLU A 28 7.81 8.28 -9.99
CA GLU A 28 7.16 6.99 -10.26
C GLU A 28 7.81 5.86 -9.44
N GLU A 29 9.15 5.77 -9.43
CA GLU A 29 9.89 4.80 -8.61
C GLU A 29 9.61 4.98 -7.10
N CYS A 30 9.56 6.23 -6.64
CA CYS A 30 9.17 6.54 -5.25
C CYS A 30 7.73 6.11 -4.95
N LEU A 31 6.79 6.32 -5.88
CA LEU A 31 5.40 5.92 -5.71
C LEU A 31 5.25 4.39 -5.63
N ASP A 32 6.00 3.65 -6.45
CA ASP A 32 5.97 2.19 -6.40
C ASP A 32 6.52 1.66 -5.07
N THR A 33 7.59 2.25 -4.56
CA THR A 33 8.13 1.93 -3.22
C THR A 33 7.11 2.22 -2.12
N LEU A 34 6.38 3.34 -2.21
CA LEU A 34 5.35 3.69 -1.25
C LEU A 34 4.14 2.75 -1.30
N ARG A 35 3.77 2.26 -2.48
CA ARG A 35 2.70 1.26 -2.66
C ARG A 35 3.08 -0.09 -2.07
N GLU A 36 4.33 -0.51 -2.25
CA GLU A 36 4.83 -1.74 -1.62
C GLU A 36 4.74 -1.63 -0.09
N LYS A 37 5.22 -0.50 0.46
CA LYS A 37 5.10 -0.21 1.91
C LYS A 37 3.65 -0.12 2.38
N GLU A 38 2.74 0.43 1.58
CA GLU A 38 1.30 0.46 1.88
C GLU A 38 0.77 -0.97 2.05
N ASN A 39 1.08 -1.86 1.10
CA ASN A 39 0.65 -3.26 1.16
C ASN A 39 1.23 -3.98 2.37
N GLU A 40 2.53 -3.80 2.65
CA GLU A 40 3.17 -4.38 3.85
C GLU A 40 2.48 -3.92 5.14
N LEU A 41 2.13 -2.64 5.25
CA LEU A 41 1.42 -2.11 6.42
C LEU A 41 0.00 -2.69 6.53
N GLN A 42 -0.71 -2.85 5.41
CA GLN A 42 -2.03 -3.48 5.40
C GLN A 42 -1.96 -4.93 5.89
N GLU A 43 -0.97 -5.70 5.44
CA GLU A 43 -0.75 -7.08 5.89
C GLU A 43 -0.38 -7.14 7.38
N GLN A 44 0.49 -6.25 7.85
CA GLN A 44 0.84 -6.16 9.28
C GLN A 44 -0.37 -5.84 10.15
N ILE A 45 -1.22 -4.89 9.73
CA ILE A 45 -2.46 -4.57 10.44
C ILE A 45 -3.38 -5.78 10.50
N LEU A 46 -3.53 -6.51 9.39
CA LEU A 46 -4.36 -7.73 9.36
C LEU A 46 -3.82 -8.79 10.32
N MET A 47 -2.50 -8.98 10.35
CA MET A 47 -1.84 -9.94 11.23
C MET A 47 -1.98 -9.55 12.71
N GLU A 48 -1.84 -8.28 13.07
CA GLU A 48 -2.04 -7.81 14.45
C GLU A 48 -3.50 -8.02 14.88
N LYS A 49 -4.48 -7.69 14.04
CA LYS A 49 -5.90 -7.99 14.32
C LYS A 49 -6.14 -9.50 14.52
N PHE A 50 -5.50 -10.34 13.71
CA PHE A 50 -5.62 -11.79 13.87
C PHE A 50 -4.99 -12.28 15.17
N LYS A 51 -3.85 -11.73 15.60
CA LYS A 51 -3.24 -12.04 16.90
C LYS A 51 -4.14 -11.61 18.06
N GLU A 52 -4.74 -10.43 17.99
CA GLU A 52 -5.69 -9.96 19.00
C GLU A 52 -6.88 -10.92 19.13
N VAL A 53 -7.48 -11.32 18.01
CA VAL A 53 -8.60 -12.29 18.00
C VAL A 53 -8.16 -13.65 18.53
N ASN A 54 -7.00 -14.16 18.11
CA ASN A 54 -6.49 -15.44 18.61
C ASN A 54 -6.20 -15.41 20.11
N GLY A 55 -5.63 -14.32 20.62
CA GLY A 55 -5.39 -14.15 22.05
C GLY A 55 -6.69 -14.23 22.85
N LEU A 56 -7.75 -13.55 22.38
CA LEU A 56 -9.08 -13.65 23.00
C LEU A 56 -9.65 -15.07 22.94
N LEU A 57 -9.46 -15.79 21.83
CA LEU A 57 -9.92 -17.17 21.72
C LEU A 57 -9.17 -18.10 22.68
N GLU A 58 -7.84 -17.96 22.78
CA GLU A 58 -7.02 -18.73 23.72
C GLU A 58 -7.43 -18.48 25.18
N GLU A 59 -7.71 -17.21 25.56
CA GLU A 59 -8.23 -16.87 26.88
C GLU A 59 -9.56 -17.56 27.19
N GLN A 60 -10.41 -17.75 26.18
CA GLN A 60 -11.69 -18.47 26.30
C GLN A 60 -11.56 -19.99 26.11
N ASN A 61 -10.34 -20.52 25.93
CA ASN A 61 -10.09 -21.92 25.53
C ASN A 61 -10.88 -22.35 24.28
N MET A 62 -11.07 -21.42 23.35
CA MET A 62 -11.74 -21.64 22.07
C MET A 62 -10.72 -21.71 20.94
N SER A 63 -11.03 -22.48 19.91
CA SER A 63 -10.29 -22.49 18.66
C SER A 63 -10.93 -21.56 17.62
N LEU A 64 -10.18 -21.26 16.56
CA LEU A 64 -10.72 -20.54 15.40
C LEU A 64 -11.88 -21.29 14.72
N ASP A 65 -11.89 -22.62 14.79
CA ASP A 65 -12.99 -23.40 14.22
C ASP A 65 -14.24 -23.30 15.09
N ASP A 66 -14.09 -23.22 16.41
CA ASP A 66 -15.21 -22.92 17.33
C ASP A 66 -15.78 -21.52 17.06
N LEU A 67 -14.92 -20.53 16.79
CA LEU A 67 -15.36 -19.19 16.38
C LEU A 67 -16.10 -19.21 15.04
N LYS A 68 -15.61 -19.97 14.05
CA LYS A 68 -16.30 -20.12 12.76
C LYS A 68 -17.67 -20.77 12.93
N GLU A 69 -17.77 -21.80 13.77
CA GLU A 69 -19.03 -22.50 14.04
C GLU A 69 -20.01 -21.57 14.78
N LEU A 70 -19.54 -20.80 15.76
CA LEU A 70 -20.35 -19.80 16.46
C LEU A 70 -20.87 -18.72 15.49
N LEU A 71 -20.02 -18.17 14.62
CA LEU A 71 -20.46 -17.19 13.61
C LEU A 71 -21.38 -17.78 12.55
N ALA A 72 -21.19 -19.04 12.17
CA ALA A 72 -22.06 -19.74 11.22
C ALA A 72 -23.44 -20.05 11.82
N THR A 73 -23.52 -20.31 13.12
CA THR A 73 -24.77 -20.57 13.85
C THR A 73 -25.52 -19.28 14.19
N GLU A 74 -24.82 -18.22 14.62
CA GLU A 74 -25.43 -16.90 14.88
C GLU A 74 -25.82 -16.16 13.58
N GLY A 75 -25.04 -16.30 12.50
CA GLY A 75 -25.34 -15.75 11.19
C GLY A 75 -26.58 -16.35 10.51
N GLY A 76 -27.12 -17.46 11.03
CA GLY A 76 -28.41 -18.03 10.64
C GLY A 76 -29.60 -17.51 11.45
N ASN A 77 -29.36 -16.80 12.56
CA ASN A 77 -30.38 -16.35 13.50
C ASN A 77 -30.74 -14.87 13.39
N THR A 78 -30.09 -14.11 12.49
CA THR A 78 -30.59 -12.80 12.03
C THR A 78 -31.76 -12.99 11.06
N GLN A 79 -32.87 -13.57 11.55
CA GLN A 79 -34.16 -13.26 10.96
C GLN A 79 -34.40 -11.76 11.18
N ILE A 80 -34.35 -11.03 10.08
CA ILE A 80 -34.85 -9.65 9.96
C ILE A 80 -36.30 -9.66 10.47
N ALA A 81 -36.51 -9.04 11.62
CA ALA A 81 -37.82 -8.61 12.10
C ALA A 81 -37.96 -7.10 11.91
#